data_AF-A0A949YIN1-F1
#
_entry.id   AF-A0A949YIN1-F1
#
_cell.length_a   1.000
_cell.length_b   1.000
_cell.length_c   1.000
_cell.angle_alpha   90.00
_cell.angle_beta   90.00
_cell.angle_gamma   90.00
#
_symmetry.space_group_name_H-M   'P 1'
#
loop_
_entity.id
_entity.type
_entity.pdbx_description
1 polymer ?
#
loop_
_entity_poly.entity_id
_entity_poly.type
_entity_poly.pdbx_seq_one_letter_code
_entity_poly.pdbx_strand_id
1 'polypeptide(L)'
;MTQAKIPPGPRGHLLLGCLPDYARDTLGFMTRLARQYGDAVRFRLGRMSCYLFSHPDQIEEVLRSKSQHFIKDRPLQISTSVFGRGLLTSEGDLWRRQRRLIQPAFLAQEVRRY
;
A
#
# COMPACT_ATOMS: atom_id res chain seq x y z
N MET A 1 15.36 24.92 3.14
CA MET A 1 15.18 23.61 2.48
C MET A 1 15.48 22.53 3.51
N THR A 2 14.46 21.95 4.12
CA THR A 2 14.65 20.89 5.14
C THR A 2 15.12 19.63 4.44
N GLN A 3 16.31 19.14 4.78
CA GLN A 3 16.86 17.90 4.23
C GLN A 3 15.89 16.75 4.51
N ALA A 4 15.42 16.06 3.47
CA ALA A 4 14.51 14.93 3.63
C ALA A 4 15.24 13.82 4.40
N LYS A 5 14.87 13.62 5.67
CA LYS A 5 15.43 12.56 6.50
C LYS A 5 14.88 11.22 6.03
N ILE A 6 15.75 10.39 5.45
CA ILE A 6 15.38 9.04 5.05
C ILE A 6 15.00 8.25 6.31
N PRO A 7 13.82 7.60 6.36
CA PRO A 7 13.41 6.80 7.50
C PRO A 7 14.41 5.66 7.79
N PRO A 8 14.64 5.31 9.06
CA PRO A 8 15.51 4.20 9.42
C PRO A 8 14.92 2.86 8.96
N GLY A 9 15.72 1.80 9.00
CA GLY A 9 15.23 0.45 8.75
C GLY A 9 16.32 -0.59 8.57
N PRO A 10 15.92 -1.86 8.39
CA PRO A 10 16.84 -2.97 8.29
C PRO A 10 17.63 -2.89 6.98
N ARG A 11 18.93 -3.23 7.05
CA ARG A 11 19.76 -3.37 5.84
C ARG A 11 19.30 -4.55 4.97
N GLY A 12 18.82 -5.63 5.59
CA GLY A 12 18.42 -6.88 4.94
C GLY A 12 19.59 -7.63 4.29
N HIS A 13 19.31 -8.73 3.60
CA HIS A 13 20.29 -9.48 2.81
C HIS A 13 20.80 -8.68 1.60
N LEU A 14 22.02 -8.99 1.15
CA LEU A 14 22.70 -8.24 0.08
C LEU A 14 21.94 -8.22 -1.26
N LEU A 15 21.34 -9.34 -1.67
CA LEU A 15 20.59 -9.41 -2.94
C LEU A 15 19.07 -9.31 -2.74
N LEU A 16 18.53 -10.02 -1.76
CA LEU A 16 17.08 -10.15 -1.57
C LEU A 16 16.48 -9.06 -0.64
N GLY A 17 17.31 -8.28 0.05
CA GLY A 17 16.84 -7.38 1.10
C GLY A 17 16.14 -8.19 2.20
N CYS A 18 14.94 -7.77 2.58
CA CYS A 18 14.10 -8.42 3.59
C CYS A 18 13.06 -9.38 2.99
N LEU A 19 13.19 -9.73 1.69
CA LEU A 19 12.19 -10.55 0.99
C LEU A 19 11.93 -11.92 1.65
N PRO A 20 12.95 -12.69 2.12
CA PRO A 20 12.70 -13.98 2.76
C PRO A 20 11.92 -13.84 4.07
N ASP A 21 12.26 -12.85 4.89
CA ASP A 21 11.59 -12.60 6.18
C ASP A 21 10.15 -12.11 5.97
N TYR A 22 9.95 -11.24 4.97
CA TYR A 22 8.63 -10.76 4.57
C TYR A 22 7.75 -11.88 4.03
N ALA A 23 8.30 -12.78 3.21
CA ALA A 23 7.54 -13.90 2.61
C ALA A 23 7.21 -14.99 3.65
N ARG A 24 8.06 -15.19 4.66
CA ARG A 24 7.82 -16.18 5.73
C ARG A 24 6.71 -15.74 6.68
N ASP A 25 6.70 -14.48 7.07
CA ASP A 25 5.77 -13.92 8.06
C ASP A 25 5.59 -12.42 7.80
N THR A 26 4.68 -12.08 6.88
CA THR A 26 4.47 -10.70 6.43
C THR A 26 4.03 -9.79 7.57
N LEU A 27 3.01 -10.19 8.34
CA LEU A 27 2.43 -9.35 9.39
C LEU A 27 3.39 -9.20 10.56
N GLY A 28 4.01 -10.29 11.00
CA GLY A 28 4.98 -10.22 12.09
C GLY A 28 6.24 -9.47 11.68
N PHE A 29 6.69 -9.58 10.42
CA PHE A 29 7.77 -8.76 9.89
C PHE A 29 7.43 -7.26 10.00
N MET A 30 6.28 -6.83 9.47
CA MET A 30 5.88 -5.41 9.52
C MET A 30 5.72 -4.92 10.96
N THR A 31 5.14 -5.74 11.84
CA THR A 31 4.98 -5.43 13.26
C THR A 31 6.32 -5.25 13.97
N ARG A 32 7.29 -6.13 13.71
CA ARG A 32 8.66 -6.02 14.26
C ARG A 32 9.34 -4.75 13.77
N LEU A 33 9.20 -4.41 12.50
CA LEU A 33 9.77 -3.17 11.95
C LEU A 33 9.20 -1.93 12.64
N ALA A 34 7.88 -1.83 12.76
CA ALA A 34 7.22 -0.71 13.43
C ALA A 34 7.69 -0.56 14.89
N ARG A 35 7.79 -1.67 15.63
CA ARG A 35 8.26 -1.67 17.02
C ARG A 35 9.73 -1.26 17.17
N GLN A 36 10.59 -1.67 16.22
CA GLN A 36 12.03 -1.46 16.32
C GLN A 36 12.50 -0.11 15.78
N TYR A 37 11.87 0.37 14.71
CA TYR A 37 12.32 1.55 13.96
C TYR A 37 11.34 2.74 14.06
N GLY A 38 10.17 2.53 14.66
CA GLY A 38 9.15 3.55 14.88
C GLY A 38 8.17 3.68 13.71
N ASP A 39 7.62 4.87 13.58
CA ASP A 39 6.44 5.14 12.76
C ASP A 39 6.67 5.09 11.26
N ALA A 40 7.88 5.39 10.80
CA ALA A 40 8.24 5.35 9.39
C ALA A 40 9.49 4.47 9.23
N VAL A 41 9.39 3.43 8.41
CA VAL A 41 10.48 2.47 8.19
C VAL A 41 10.73 2.29 6.70
N ARG A 42 11.99 2.39 6.28
CA ARG A 42 12.41 2.07 4.92
C ARG A 42 13.09 0.70 4.89
N PHE A 43 12.64 -0.18 4.02
CA PHE A 43 13.28 -1.49 3.80
C PHE A 43 13.25 -1.86 2.32
N ARG A 44 13.91 -2.96 1.96
CA ARG A 44 14.00 -3.42 0.58
C ARG A 44 13.39 -4.81 0.42
N LEU A 45 12.58 -5.01 -0.62
CA LEU A 45 12.09 -6.31 -1.06
C LEU A 45 12.65 -6.57 -2.46
N GLY A 46 13.72 -7.37 -2.55
CA GLY A 46 14.44 -7.56 -3.81
C GLY A 46 14.97 -6.23 -4.37
N ARG A 47 14.47 -5.79 -5.52
CA ARG A 47 14.85 -4.50 -6.15
C ARG A 47 13.95 -3.34 -5.76
N MET A 48 12.89 -3.59 -4.99
CA MET A 48 11.89 -2.58 -4.60
C MET A 48 12.25 -1.94 -3.26
N SER A 49 12.24 -0.60 -3.21
CA SER A 49 12.30 0.13 -1.94
C SER A 49 10.88 0.29 -1.40
N CYS A 50 10.64 -0.19 -0.19
CA CYS A 50 9.36 -0.16 0.48
C CYS A 50 9.42 0.80 1.68
N TYR A 51 8.31 1.47 1.94
CA TYR A 51 8.12 2.33 3.10
C TYR A 51 6.91 1.83 3.88
N LEU A 52 7.10 1.59 5.18
CA LEU A 52 6.04 1.25 6.12
C LEU A 52 5.74 2.49 6.96
N PHE A 53 4.47 2.91 6.97
CA PHE A 53 3.97 3.97 7.83
C PHE A 53 2.99 3.38 8.85
N SER A 54 3.23 3.64 10.13
CA SER A 54 2.45 3.10 11.24
C SER A 54 1.74 4.18 12.05
N HIS A 55 2.12 5.46 11.89
CA HIS A 55 1.44 6.56 12.58
C HIS A 55 0.10 6.91 11.89
N PRO A 56 -0.98 7.14 12.66
CA PRO A 56 -2.30 7.49 12.12
C PRO A 56 -2.26 8.63 11.10
N ASP A 57 -1.56 9.72 11.41
CA ASP A 57 -1.47 10.89 10.51
C ASP A 57 -0.81 10.56 9.16
N GLN A 58 0.21 9.70 9.17
CA GLN A 58 0.90 9.27 7.96
C GLN A 58 0.03 8.32 7.14
N ILE A 59 -0.70 7.44 7.82
CA ILE A 59 -1.68 6.55 7.20
C ILE A 59 -2.78 7.37 6.54
N GLU A 60 -3.31 8.38 7.21
CA GLU A 60 -4.31 9.30 6.66
C GLU A 60 -3.76 10.07 5.46
N GLU A 61 -2.53 10.55 5.54
CA GLU A 61 -1.88 11.26 4.44
C GLU A 61 -1.78 10.38 3.19
N VAL A 62 -1.33 9.14 3.34
CA VAL A 62 -1.17 8.19 2.24
C VAL A 62 -2.52 7.75 1.66
N LEU A 63 -3.48 7.41 2.52
CA LEU A 63 -4.74 6.80 2.09
C LEU A 63 -5.83 7.80 1.70
N ARG A 64 -5.73 9.05 2.17
CA ARG A 64 -6.77 10.07 1.98
C ARG A 64 -6.20 11.37 1.46
N SER A 65 -5.51 12.12 2.32
CA SER A 65 -5.24 13.55 2.13
C SER A 65 -4.29 13.83 0.95
N LYS A 66 -3.37 12.89 0.65
CA LYS A 66 -2.48 12.94 -0.51
C LYS A 66 -2.57 11.68 -1.37
N SER A 67 -3.71 10.99 -1.33
CA SER A 67 -3.94 9.74 -2.09
C SER A 67 -3.62 9.88 -3.59
N GLN A 68 -3.82 11.05 -4.18
CA GLN A 68 -3.48 11.33 -5.59
C GLN A 68 -1.97 11.28 -5.91
N HIS A 69 -1.09 11.37 -4.91
CA HIS A 69 0.36 11.25 -5.07
C HIS A 69 0.86 9.80 -4.97
N PHE A 70 -0.04 8.88 -4.60
CA PHE A 70 0.26 7.46 -4.48
C PHE A 70 -0.51 6.69 -5.53
N ILE A 71 0.13 5.68 -6.10
CA ILE A 71 -0.49 4.72 -7.02
C ILE A 71 -0.50 3.36 -6.35
N LYS A 72 -1.43 2.49 -6.75
CA LYS A 72 -1.44 1.08 -6.36
C LYS A 72 -0.10 0.45 -6.66
N ASP A 73 0.28 -0.50 -5.84
CA ASP A 73 1.56 -1.17 -5.93
C ASP A 73 1.72 -1.95 -7.25
N ARG A 74 2.97 -2.20 -7.63
CA ARG A 74 3.34 -2.87 -8.88
C ARG A 74 2.64 -4.22 -9.06
N PRO A 75 2.55 -5.11 -8.05
CA PRO A 75 1.79 -6.36 -8.16
C PRO A 75 0.34 -6.14 -8.60
N LEU A 76 -0.34 -5.16 -8.00
CA LEU A 76 -1.73 -4.88 -8.32
C LEU A 76 -1.89 -4.29 -9.73
N GLN A 77 -0.96 -3.47 -10.20
CA GLN A 77 -0.96 -2.99 -11.58
C GLN A 77 -0.77 -4.12 -12.60
N ILE A 78 0.13 -5.06 -12.33
CA ILE A 78 0.39 -6.21 -13.22
C ILE A 78 -0.81 -7.17 -13.26
N SER A 79 -1.60 -7.22 -12.18
CA SER A 79 -2.79 -8.05 -12.10
C SER A 79 -3.92 -7.67 -13.09
N THR A 80 -3.77 -6.57 -13.83
CA THR A 80 -4.65 -6.18 -14.94
C THR A 80 -4.82 -7.27 -16.00
N SER A 81 -3.81 -8.12 -16.21
CA SER A 81 -3.93 -9.26 -17.13
C SER A 81 -4.94 -10.32 -16.67
N VAL A 82 -5.15 -10.44 -15.35
CA VAL A 82 -6.05 -11.42 -14.73
C VAL A 82 -7.42 -10.79 -14.44
N PHE A 83 -7.44 -9.60 -13.84
CA PHE A 83 -8.66 -8.95 -13.37
C PHE A 83 -9.23 -7.90 -14.33
N GLY A 84 -8.59 -7.70 -15.48
CA GLY A 84 -8.94 -6.64 -16.44
C GLY A 84 -8.76 -5.25 -15.84
N ARG A 85 -9.42 -4.24 -16.46
CA ARG A 85 -9.44 -2.84 -15.99
C ARG A 85 -10.70 -2.58 -15.17
N GLY A 86 -10.71 -3.02 -13.93
CA GLY A 86 -11.82 -2.85 -12.97
C GLY A 86 -11.45 -1.96 -11.79
N LEU A 87 -12.31 -1.91 -10.76
CA LEU A 87 -12.09 -1.11 -9.55
C LEU A 87 -10.79 -1.44 -8.80
N LEU A 88 -10.35 -2.69 -8.89
CA LEU A 88 -9.14 -3.17 -8.24
C LEU A 88 -7.88 -2.66 -8.92
N THR A 89 -7.89 -2.56 -10.25
CA THR A 89 -6.69 -2.35 -11.08
C THR A 89 -6.64 -0.96 -11.74
N SER A 90 -7.78 -0.28 -11.84
CA SER A 90 -7.88 1.05 -12.45
C SER A 90 -7.43 2.15 -11.48
N GLU A 91 -6.95 3.26 -12.03
CA GLU A 91 -6.52 4.45 -11.28
C GLU A 91 -7.22 5.72 -11.79
N GLY A 92 -7.08 6.80 -11.02
CA GLY A 92 -7.49 8.15 -11.43
C GLY A 92 -8.97 8.23 -11.87
N ASP A 93 -9.20 8.90 -13.00
CA ASP A 93 -10.54 9.16 -13.55
C ASP A 93 -11.32 7.90 -13.88
N LEU A 94 -10.66 6.87 -14.41
CA LEU A 94 -11.30 5.61 -14.73
C LEU A 94 -11.82 4.93 -13.45
N TRP A 95 -10.98 4.87 -12.42
CA TRP A 95 -11.38 4.37 -11.11
C TRP A 95 -12.51 5.18 -10.49
N ARG A 96 -12.43 6.53 -10.54
CA ARG A 96 -13.48 7.42 -10.02
C ARG A 96 -14.82 7.16 -10.71
N ARG A 97 -14.81 7.02 -12.04
CA ARG A 97 -16.02 6.74 -12.82
C ARG A 97 -16.62 5.37 -12.45
N GLN A 98 -15.81 4.32 -12.43
CA GLN A 98 -16.26 2.97 -12.07
C GLN A 98 -16.82 2.92 -10.64
N ARG A 99 -16.19 3.63 -9.70
CA ARG A 99 -16.63 3.65 -8.29
C ARG A 99 -17.99 4.33 -8.14
N ARG A 100 -18.22 5.44 -8.83
CA ARG A 100 -19.53 6.12 -8.83
C ARG A 100 -20.64 5.24 -9.39
N LEU A 101 -20.35 4.47 -10.44
CA LEU A 101 -21.34 3.58 -11.05
C LEU A 101 -21.75 2.43 -10.13
N ILE A 102 -20.82 1.87 -9.36
CA ILE A 102 -21.13 0.70 -8.50
C ILE A 102 -21.65 1.08 -7.11
N GLN A 103 -21.36 2.29 -6.62
CA GLN A 103 -21.72 2.72 -5.26
C GLN A 103 -23.19 2.43 -4.87
N PRO A 104 -24.19 2.63 -5.75
CA PRO A 104 -25.59 2.38 -5.40
C PRO A 104 -25.88 0.92 -5.00
N ALA A 105 -25.15 -0.06 -5.55
CA ALA A 105 -25.33 -1.47 -5.20
C ALA A 105 -24.86 -1.82 -3.78
N PHE A 106 -24.07 -0.94 -3.15
CA PHE A 106 -23.57 -1.11 -1.78
C PHE A 106 -24.32 -0.24 -0.76
N LEU A 107 -25.48 0.32 -1.14
CA LEU A 107 -26.33 1.02 -0.19
C LEU A 107 -26.89 0.03 0.85
N ALA A 108 -27.05 0.49 2.08
CA ALA A 108 -27.51 -0.35 3.19
C ALA A 108 -28.86 -1.04 2.90
N GLN A 109 -29.72 -0.41 2.08
CA GLN A 109 -30.99 -0.97 1.67
C GLN A 109 -30.82 -2.16 0.70
N GLU A 110 -29.88 -2.08 -0.23
CA GLU A 110 -29.55 -3.18 -1.15
C GLU A 110 -28.83 -4.31 -0.44
N VAL A 111 -27.94 -4.00 0.52
CA VAL A 111 -27.25 -5.03 1.32
C VAL A 111 -28.22 -5.83 2.18
N ARG A 112 -29.28 -5.22 2.73
CA ARG A 112 -30.32 -5.94 3.50
C ARG A 112 -31.23 -6.82 2.65
N ARG A 113 -31.22 -6.62 1.33
CA ARG A 113 -32.06 -7.36 0.39
C ARG A 113 -31.43 -8.69 -0.05
N TYR A 114 -30.11 -8.80 0.08
CA TYR A 114 -29.34 -10.04 -0.08
C TYR A 114 -29.30 -10.84 1.22
#